data_AF-A0A4Y7PNF5-F1
#
_entry.id   AF-A0A4Y7PNF5-F1
#
_cell.length_a   1.000
_cell.length_b   1.000
_cell.length_c   1.000
_cell.angle_alpha   90.00
_cell.angle_beta   90.00
_cell.angle_gamma   90.00
#
_symmetry.space_group_name_H-M   'P 1'
#
loop_
_entity.id
_entity.type
_entity.pdbx_description
1 polymer ?
#
loop_
_entity_poly.entity_id
_entity_poly.type
_entity_poly.pdbx_seq_one_letter_code
_entity_poly.pdbx_strand_id
1 'polypeptide(L)'
;MAASAQGFLLLALRDTQLSSPSLRDTGTLCLECVTIPAYDADRDVWLVLRLNAFEMPLSPMSPMRYTRSSRTYTFDTAIGPITISLPQPRSAADEEDIETLEVILSQYGPLQTDSDVEDSKGAALGLDDADLKGSSRLRRIRG
;
A
#
# COMPACT_ATOMS: atom_id res chain seq x y z
N MET A 1 -31.08 -19.69 15.19
CA MET A 1 -30.95 -18.22 15.25
C MET A 1 -30.17 -17.83 14.02
N ALA A 2 -30.80 -17.17 13.03
CA ALA A 2 -30.06 -16.70 11.87
C ALA A 2 -29.14 -15.56 12.33
N ALA A 3 -27.83 -15.78 12.28
CA ALA A 3 -26.88 -14.74 12.63
C ALA A 3 -26.86 -13.71 11.48
N SER A 4 -27.19 -12.46 11.77
CA SER A 4 -27.22 -11.37 10.79
C SER A 4 -25.84 -10.76 10.63
N ALA A 5 -25.48 -10.37 9.41
CA ALA A 5 -24.28 -9.57 9.20
C ALA A 5 -24.38 -8.22 9.93
N GLN A 6 -23.27 -7.73 10.48
CA GLN A 6 -23.22 -6.47 11.21
C GLN A 6 -22.11 -5.59 10.66
N GLY A 7 -22.45 -4.35 10.27
CA GLY A 7 -21.51 -3.35 9.77
C GLY A 7 -21.24 -2.24 10.78
N PHE A 8 -19.99 -1.78 10.83
CA PHE A 8 -19.55 -0.66 11.67
C PHE A 8 -18.68 0.29 10.86
N LEU A 9 -18.97 1.59 10.92
CA LEU A 9 -18.11 2.62 10.32
C LEU A 9 -16.83 2.75 11.14
N LEU A 10 -15.67 2.55 10.50
CA LEU A 10 -14.35 2.74 11.12
C LEU A 10 -13.82 4.16 10.93
N LEU A 11 -13.96 4.70 9.72
CA LEU A 11 -13.38 5.99 9.35
C LEU A 11 -14.21 6.68 8.26
N ALA A 12 -14.25 8.01 8.26
CA ALA A 12 -14.87 8.81 7.21
C ALA A 12 -13.98 9.99 6.79
N LEU A 13 -13.49 9.96 5.54
CA LEU A 13 -12.64 11.00 4.96
C LEU A 13 -13.43 11.82 3.93
N ARG A 14 -13.49 13.14 4.09
CA ARG A 14 -14.21 14.04 3.16
C ARG A 14 -13.37 14.36 1.93
N ASP A 15 -13.99 15.02 0.95
CA ASP A 15 -13.32 15.55 -0.25
C ASP A 15 -12.43 14.52 -1.00
N THR A 16 -12.76 13.23 -0.88
CA THR A 16 -12.01 12.13 -1.51
C THR A 16 -12.50 11.95 -2.94
N GLN A 17 -11.60 11.67 -3.87
CA GLN A 17 -11.91 11.47 -5.28
C GLN A 17 -11.76 10.01 -5.67
N LEU A 18 -12.80 9.44 -6.26
CA LEU A 18 -12.82 8.14 -6.90
C LEU A 18 -12.62 8.33 -8.41
N SER A 19 -11.72 7.55 -9.00
CA SER A 19 -11.58 7.44 -10.45
C SER A 19 -11.48 5.98 -10.85
N SER A 20 -12.41 5.54 -11.69
CA SER A 20 -12.40 4.25 -12.36
C SER A 20 -12.55 4.47 -13.87
N PRO A 21 -12.40 3.43 -14.71
CA PRO A 21 -12.56 3.57 -16.15
C PRO A 21 -13.93 4.11 -16.58
N SER A 22 -14.96 3.86 -15.78
CA SER A 22 -16.36 4.19 -16.10
C SER A 22 -16.98 5.27 -15.20
N LEU A 23 -16.34 5.63 -14.09
CA LEU A 23 -16.89 6.55 -13.09
C LEU A 23 -15.80 7.46 -12.55
N ARG A 24 -16.15 8.74 -12.40
CA ARG A 24 -15.42 9.67 -11.54
C ARG A 24 -16.40 10.28 -10.57
N ASP A 25 -16.04 10.27 -9.31
CA ASP A 25 -16.90 10.77 -8.26
C ASP A 25 -16.08 11.40 -7.14
N THR A 26 -16.68 12.36 -6.43
CA THR A 26 -16.04 13.05 -5.32
C THR A 26 -17.01 13.07 -4.15
N GLY A 27 -16.53 12.71 -2.96
CA GLY A 27 -17.42 12.64 -1.81
C GLY A 27 -16.71 12.29 -0.52
N THR A 28 -17.49 11.75 0.41
CA THR A 28 -16.96 11.21 1.66
C THR A 28 -16.68 9.73 1.48
N LEU A 29 -15.42 9.34 1.61
CA LEU A 29 -15.01 7.95 1.67
C LEU A 29 -15.29 7.41 3.07
N CYS A 30 -16.10 6.37 3.16
CA CYS A 30 -16.35 5.61 4.38
C CYS A 30 -15.61 4.27 4.29
N LEU A 31 -14.87 3.94 5.35
CA LEU A 31 -14.34 2.61 5.56
C LEU A 31 -15.21 1.89 6.59
N GLU A 32 -15.84 0.80 6.17
CA GLU A 32 -16.75 0.01 7.01
C GLU A 32 -16.14 -1.36 7.29
N CYS A 33 -16.35 -1.85 8.50
CA CYS A 33 -16.02 -3.19 8.95
C CYS A 33 -17.30 -4.00 9.06
N VAL A 34 -17.41 -5.05 8.26
CA VAL A 34 -18.59 -5.91 8.20
C VAL A 34 -18.22 -7.29 8.71
N THR A 35 -18.97 -7.76 9.70
CA THR A 35 -18.88 -9.13 10.18
C THR A 35 -19.98 -9.99 9.58
N ILE A 36 -19.62 -11.12 8.98
CA ILE A 36 -20.58 -12.05 8.37
C ILE A 36 -20.44 -13.40 9.07
N PRO A 37 -21.29 -13.68 10.06
CA PRO A 37 -21.21 -14.93 10.79
C PRO A 37 -21.47 -16.12 9.84
N ALA A 38 -20.51 -17.05 9.78
CA ALA A 38 -20.54 -18.31 9.02
C ALA A 38 -20.27 -18.25 7.50
N TYR A 39 -19.66 -17.18 6.98
CA TYR A 39 -19.23 -17.15 5.57
C TYR A 39 -17.90 -17.89 5.34
N ASP A 40 -16.96 -17.78 6.29
CA ASP A 40 -15.66 -18.44 6.24
C ASP A 40 -15.25 -18.83 7.66
N ALA A 41 -14.82 -20.09 7.87
CA ALA A 41 -14.47 -20.59 9.20
C ALA A 41 -13.20 -19.92 9.76
N ASP A 42 -12.39 -19.32 8.87
CA ASP A 42 -11.11 -18.73 9.22
C ASP A 42 -11.16 -17.20 9.39
N ARG A 43 -12.15 -16.50 8.82
CA ARG A 43 -12.32 -15.04 8.98
C ARG A 43 -13.77 -14.56 8.90
N ASP A 44 -14.20 -13.93 9.98
CA ASP A 44 -15.52 -13.32 10.09
C ASP A 44 -15.55 -11.82 9.72
N VAL A 45 -14.43 -11.20 9.31
CA VAL A 45 -14.29 -9.74 9.16
C VAL A 45 -13.93 -9.32 7.73
N TRP A 46 -14.70 -8.38 7.18
CA TRP A 46 -14.53 -7.80 5.85
C TRP A 46 -14.45 -6.28 5.93
N LEU A 47 -13.57 -5.66 5.14
CA LEU A 47 -13.57 -4.21 4.98
C LEU A 47 -14.30 -3.83 3.68
N VAL A 48 -15.05 -2.74 3.73
CA VAL A 48 -15.78 -2.19 2.58
C VAL A 48 -15.43 -0.72 2.45
N LEU A 49 -15.02 -0.32 1.24
CA LEU A 49 -14.85 1.07 0.86
C LEU A 49 -16.13 1.56 0.20
N ARG A 50 -16.68 2.65 0.71
CA ARG A 50 -17.89 3.27 0.17
C ARG A 50 -17.66 4.74 -0.09
N LEU A 51 -17.99 5.20 -1.29
CA LEU A 51 -17.95 6.62 -1.66
C LEU A 51 -19.23 6.93 -2.44
N ASN A 52 -20.11 7.73 -1.86
CA ASN A 52 -21.44 8.02 -2.41
C ASN A 52 -22.21 6.72 -2.74
N ALA A 53 -22.46 6.45 -4.02
CA ALA A 53 -23.16 5.25 -4.52
C ALA A 53 -22.20 4.11 -4.90
N PHE A 54 -20.89 4.35 -4.89
CA PHE A 54 -19.88 3.33 -5.13
C PHE A 54 -19.59 2.57 -3.84
N GLU A 55 -19.61 1.25 -3.91
CA GLU A 55 -19.28 0.35 -2.81
C GLU A 55 -18.39 -0.78 -3.34
N MET A 56 -17.29 -1.04 -2.65
CA MET A 56 -16.34 -2.08 -3.03
C MET A 56 -15.85 -2.83 -1.78
N PRO A 57 -16.14 -4.14 -1.68
CA PRO A 57 -15.53 -4.97 -0.65
C PRO A 57 -14.04 -5.12 -0.95
N LEU A 58 -13.23 -4.96 0.08
CA LEU A 58 -11.80 -5.24 0.02
C LEU A 58 -11.57 -6.72 0.29
N SER A 59 -10.75 -7.33 -0.55
CA SER A 59 -10.25 -8.69 -0.32
C SER A 59 -8.95 -8.61 0.48
N PRO A 60 -8.79 -9.37 1.57
CA PRO A 60 -7.56 -9.37 2.37
C PRO A 60 -6.36 -9.98 1.61
N MET A 61 -6.62 -10.71 0.52
CA MET A 61 -5.58 -11.32 -0.32
C MET A 61 -5.17 -10.44 -1.50
N SER A 62 -5.97 -9.42 -1.83
CA SER A 62 -5.71 -8.56 -2.97
C SER A 62 -4.70 -7.48 -2.60
N PRO A 63 -3.61 -7.32 -3.37
CA PRO A 63 -2.64 -6.27 -3.11
C PRO A 63 -3.26 -4.90 -3.33
N MET A 64 -2.97 -3.99 -2.41
CA MET A 64 -3.35 -2.58 -2.47
C MET A 64 -2.08 -1.78 -2.73
N ARG A 65 -2.11 -0.84 -3.67
CA ARG A 65 -0.97 0.03 -3.94
C ARG A 65 -1.25 1.41 -3.39
N TYR A 66 -0.32 1.97 -2.64
CA TYR A 66 -0.42 3.32 -2.08
C TYR A 66 0.78 4.16 -2.51
N THR A 67 0.48 5.26 -3.20
CA THR A 67 1.48 6.25 -3.62
C THR A 67 1.39 7.45 -2.69
N ARG A 68 2.34 7.57 -1.76
CA ARG A 68 2.34 8.63 -0.74
C ARG A 68 2.47 10.04 -1.33
N SER A 69 3.30 10.21 -2.37
CA SER A 69 3.53 11.50 -3.04
C SER A 69 2.25 12.10 -3.62
N SER A 70 1.32 11.27 -4.09
CA SER A 70 0.01 11.65 -4.61
C SER A 70 -1.17 11.28 -3.70
N ARG A 71 -0.91 10.72 -2.51
CA ARG A 71 -1.89 10.19 -1.55
C ARG A 71 -3.01 9.40 -2.22
N THR A 72 -2.62 8.52 -3.14
CA THR A 72 -3.57 7.79 -3.98
C THR A 72 -3.45 6.31 -3.73
N TYR A 73 -4.57 5.67 -3.39
CA TYR A 73 -4.71 4.23 -3.35
C TYR A 73 -5.16 3.71 -4.71
N THR A 74 -4.55 2.61 -5.15
CA THR A 74 -4.91 1.93 -6.40
C THR A 74 -5.24 0.47 -6.09
N PHE A 75 -6.40 0.03 -6.58
CA PHE A 75 -6.92 -1.32 -6.44
C PHE A 75 -7.07 -1.93 -7.83
N ASP A 76 -6.40 -3.05 -8.07
CA ASP A 76 -6.53 -3.78 -9.32
C ASP A 76 -7.77 -4.69 -9.24
N THR A 77 -8.81 -4.33 -9.99
CA THR A 77 -10.07 -5.07 -10.02
C THR A 77 -10.31 -5.70 -11.39
N ALA A 78 -11.25 -6.65 -11.47
CA ALA A 78 -11.58 -7.32 -12.73
C ALA A 78 -12.12 -6.38 -13.83
N ILE A 79 -12.68 -5.23 -13.45
CA ILE A 79 -13.20 -4.21 -14.38
C ILE A 79 -12.15 -3.14 -14.73
N GLY A 80 -10.94 -3.22 -14.16
CA GLY A 80 -9.85 -2.27 -14.34
C GLY A 80 -9.34 -1.68 -13.02
N PRO A 81 -8.27 -0.85 -13.08
CA PRO A 81 -7.73 -0.20 -11.90
C PRO A 81 -8.70 0.86 -11.38
N ILE A 82 -8.97 0.82 -10.09
CA ILE A 82 -9.76 1.83 -9.37
C ILE A 82 -8.80 2.63 -8.51
N THR A 83 -8.85 3.96 -8.63
CA THR A 83 -8.00 4.86 -7.85
C THR A 83 -8.84 5.71 -6.90
N ILE A 84 -8.34 5.88 -5.68
CA ILE A 84 -8.92 6.73 -4.65
C ILE A 84 -7.85 7.74 -4.24
N SER A 85 -8.07 9.00 -4.57
CA SER A 85 -7.16 10.10 -4.22
C SER A 85 -7.69 10.84 -3.01
N LEU A 86 -6.88 10.87 -1.95
CA LEU A 86 -7.20 11.57 -0.71
C LEU A 86 -6.97 13.09 -0.86
N PRO A 87 -7.73 13.92 -0.14
CA PRO A 87 -7.50 15.37 -0.15
C PRO A 87 -6.18 15.74 0.55
N GLN A 88 -5.74 16.98 0.34
CA GLN A 88 -4.71 17.56 1.22
C GLN A 88 -5.32 17.82 2.61
N PRO A 89 -4.65 17.39 3.69
CA PRO A 89 -5.12 17.63 5.04
C PRO A 89 -5.15 19.14 5.30
N ARG A 90 -6.26 19.63 5.82
CA ARG A 90 -6.43 21.05 6.19
C ARG A 90 -6.23 21.25 7.70
N SER A 91 -6.21 20.17 8.46
CA SER A 91 -6.05 20.13 9.90
C SER A 91 -5.23 18.92 10.34
N ALA A 92 -4.72 18.95 11.57
CA ALA A 92 -4.03 17.80 12.17
C ALA A 92 -4.95 16.57 12.32
N ALA A 93 -6.25 16.78 12.50
CA ALA A 93 -7.22 15.69 12.56
C ALA A 93 -7.36 14.99 11.20
N ASP A 94 -7.38 15.75 10.10
CA ASP A 94 -7.42 15.15 8.75
C ASP A 94 -6.15 14.34 8.47
N GLU A 95 -4.99 14.80 8.96
CA GLU A 95 -3.73 14.08 8.83
C GLU A 95 -3.74 12.78 9.65
N GLU A 96 -4.21 12.83 10.90
CA GLU A 96 -4.39 11.66 11.76
C GLU A 96 -5.36 10.65 11.16
N ASP A 97 -6.46 11.09 10.56
CA ASP A 97 -7.43 10.21 9.90
C ASP A 97 -6.81 9.52 8.68
N ILE A 98 -6.01 10.24 7.87
CA ILE A 98 -5.30 9.67 6.71
C ILE A 98 -4.26 8.63 7.16
N GLU A 99 -3.48 8.93 8.20
CA GLU A 99 -2.53 7.97 8.78
C GLU A 99 -3.26 6.74 9.34
N THR A 100 -4.39 6.96 10.00
CA THR A 100 -5.24 5.89 10.53
C THR A 100 -5.76 4.98 9.41
N LEU A 101 -6.17 5.53 8.26
CA LEU A 101 -6.55 4.73 7.10
C LEU A 101 -5.41 3.82 6.63
N GLU A 102 -4.20 4.36 6.51
CA GLU A 102 -3.03 3.60 6.08
C GLU A 102 -2.72 2.46 7.04
N VAL A 103 -2.79 2.72 8.34
CA VAL A 103 -2.58 1.71 9.38
C VAL A 103 -3.63 0.60 9.27
N ILE A 104 -4.93 0.94 9.15
CA ILE A 104 -5.99 -0.06 9.05
C ILE A 104 -5.79 -0.94 7.81
N LEU A 105 -5.52 -0.34 6.64
CA LEU A 105 -5.35 -1.08 5.40
C LEU A 105 -4.10 -1.97 5.42
N SER A 106 -3.00 -1.52 6.02
CA SER A 106 -1.77 -2.33 6.16
C SER A 106 -1.94 -3.53 7.10
N GLN A 107 -2.82 -3.43 8.10
CA GLN A 107 -3.18 -4.55 8.98
C GLN A 107 -4.16 -5.53 8.33
N TYR A 108 -5.01 -5.03 7.43
CA TYR A 108 -6.03 -5.85 6.78
C TYR A 108 -5.46 -6.77 5.70
N GLY A 109 -4.54 -6.25 4.88
CA GLY A 109 -3.99 -6.98 3.74
C GLY A 109 -2.67 -6.41 3.22
N PRO A 110 -2.11 -6.99 2.14
CA PRO A 110 -0.82 -6.59 1.59
C PRO A 110 -0.91 -5.19 0.97
N LEU A 111 -0.39 -4.20 1.70
CA LEU A 111 -0.26 -2.81 1.25
C LEU A 111 1.16 -2.57 0.73
N GLN A 112 1.27 -2.30 -0.57
CA GLN A 112 2.52 -1.91 -1.22
C GLN A 112 2.59 -0.39 -1.24
N THR A 113 3.47 0.17 -0.42
CA THR A 113 3.82 1.59 -0.50
C THR A 113 4.88 1.76 -1.56
N ASP A 114 4.61 2.61 -2.56
CA ASP A 114 5.67 3.13 -3.41
C ASP A 114 6.47 4.11 -2.55
N SER A 115 7.37 3.56 -1.74
CA SER A 115 8.47 4.32 -1.18
C SER A 115 9.28 4.74 -2.39
N ASP A 116 9.38 6.04 -2.68
CA ASP A 116 10.34 6.56 -3.64
C ASP A 116 11.66 5.79 -3.43
N VAL A 117 11.97 4.89 -4.37
CA VAL A 117 13.16 4.07 -4.30
C VAL A 117 14.32 5.03 -4.51
N GLU A 118 14.84 5.57 -3.40
CA GLU A 118 16.27 5.81 -3.33
C GLU A 118 16.91 4.44 -3.56
N ASP A 119 17.33 4.23 -4.82
CA ASP A 119 18.17 3.15 -5.28
C ASP A 119 19.44 3.18 -4.42
N SER A 120 19.33 2.60 -3.23
CA SER A 120 20.45 2.29 -2.37
C SER A 120 21.19 1.18 -3.09
N LYS A 121 22.10 1.61 -3.95
CA LYS A 121 23.09 0.80 -4.64
C LYS A 121 24.06 0.23 -3.60
N GLY A 122 23.55 -0.66 -2.75
CA GLY A 122 24.29 -1.51 -1.85
C GLY A 122 24.90 -2.65 -2.65
N ALA A 123 25.92 -2.35 -3.45
CA ALA A 123 26.89 -3.35 -3.88
C ALA A 123 28.04 -3.31 -2.87
N ALA A 124 27.94 -4.19 -1.88
CA ALA A 124 29.00 -4.45 -0.93
C ALA A 124 30.08 -5.35 -1.57
N LEU A 125 31.34 -5.12 -1.13
CA LEU A 125 32.50 -6.02 -1.11
C LEU A 125 33.37 -6.12 -2.38
N GLY A 126 34.45 -5.34 -2.35
CA GLY A 126 35.70 -5.58 -3.06
C GLY A 126 36.81 -4.82 -2.33
N LEU A 127 37.31 -5.37 -1.23
CA LEU A 127 38.56 -4.93 -0.61
C LEU A 127 39.69 -5.40 -1.52
N ASP A 128 40.04 -4.61 -2.53
CA ASP A 128 41.28 -4.82 -3.27
C ASP A 128 42.41 -4.07 -2.55
N ASP A 129 43.10 -4.87 -1.73
CA ASP A 129 44.38 -4.61 -1.09
C ASP A 129 45.36 -4.00 -2.09
N ALA A 130 45.67 -2.72 -1.88
CA ALA A 130 46.69 -2.02 -2.62
C ALA A 130 48.07 -2.33 -2.01
N ASP A 131 49.03 -2.58 -2.89
CA ASP A 131 50.48 -2.36 -2.70
C ASP A 131 51.31 -3.54 -2.15
N LEU A 132 51.56 -4.53 -3.02
CA LEU A 132 52.82 -5.29 -2.98
C LEU A 132 53.77 -4.79 -4.09
N LYS A 133 54.52 -3.76 -3.70
CA LYS A 133 55.76 -3.26 -4.27
C LYS A 133 56.63 -4.36 -4.90
N GLY A 134 56.56 -4.46 -6.22
CA GLY A 134 57.50 -5.20 -7.04
C GLY A 134 58.90 -4.59 -6.94
N SER A 135 59.76 -5.20 -6.13
CA SER A 135 61.21 -4.97 -6.17
C SER A 135 61.92 -6.10 -5.41
N SER A 136 62.32 -7.15 -6.13
CA SER A 136 63.61 -7.82 -5.92
C SER A 136 63.89 -8.94 -6.93
N ARG A 137 64.86 -8.64 -7.79
CA ARG A 137 66.08 -9.45 -8.04
C ARG A 137 65.98 -10.78 -8.80
N LEU A 138 66.66 -10.73 -9.95
CA LEU A 138 67.79 -11.59 -10.35
C LEU A 138 67.52 -12.94 -11.06
N ARG A 139 68.21 -13.03 -12.22
CA ARG A 139 68.90 -14.21 -12.82
C ARG A 139 67.97 -15.28 -13.42
N ARG A 140 68.28 -15.97 -14.52
CA ARG A 140 69.44 -16.14 -15.40
C ARG A 140 68.95 -17.02 -16.58
N ILE A 141 69.57 -16.84 -17.75
CA ILE A 141 69.94 -17.82 -18.82
C ILE A 141 68.88 -18.83 -19.31
N ARG A 142 68.75 -19.14 -20.60
CA ARG A 142 69.79 -19.64 -21.51
C ARG A 142 69.23 -19.63 -22.95
N GLY A 143 70.10 -19.41 -23.93
CA GLY A 143 69.88 -19.82 -25.32
C GLY A 143 70.16 -21.30 -25.51
#